data_AF-A0A1X9YUK8-F1
#
_entry.id   AF-A0A1X9YUK8-F1
#
_cell.length_a   1.000
_cell.length_b   1.000
_cell.length_c   1.000
_cell.angle_alpha   90.00
_cell.angle_beta   90.00
_cell.angle_gamma   90.00
#
_symmetry.space_group_name_H-M   'P 1'
#
loop_
_entity.id
_entity.type
_entity.pdbx_description
1 polymer ?
#
loop_
_entity_poly.entity_id
_entity_poly.type
_entity_poly.pdbx_seq_one_letter_code
_entity_poly.pdbx_strand_id
1 'polypeptide(L)'
;MQSKRVAGTGFTRELQSAMELDKFKELHARFSGEELPEEVMASEEYEAYVDAVHEDEACYNWATAEKLKSQGFDYERYCCMMLADKVFQSLDEEGETRYGDPEVIINKWDEGLYGIPIHDGGASMVVINYCPWCGHRLSK
;
A
#
# COMPACT_ATOMS: atom_id res chain seq x y z
N MET A 1 25.10 2.90 -48.54
CA MET A 1 25.23 2.80 -47.07
C MET A 1 23.84 2.57 -46.48
N GLN A 2 23.43 1.32 -46.31
CA GLN A 2 22.18 0.99 -45.63
C GLN A 2 22.52 0.49 -44.23
N SER A 3 22.19 1.31 -43.23
CA SER A 3 22.37 0.99 -41.82
C SER A 3 21.28 -0.01 -41.41
N LYS A 4 21.67 -1.27 -41.21
CA LYS A 4 20.80 -2.30 -40.64
C LYS A 4 20.59 -1.98 -39.16
N ARG A 5 19.37 -1.56 -38.80
CA ARG A 5 18.94 -1.48 -37.41
C ARG A 5 18.87 -2.92 -36.87
N VAL A 6 19.72 -3.23 -35.91
CA VAL A 6 19.61 -4.46 -35.11
C VAL A 6 18.44 -4.25 -34.16
N ALA A 7 17.39 -5.06 -34.32
CA ALA A 7 16.28 -5.11 -33.39
C ALA A 7 16.82 -5.70 -32.08
N GLY A 8 16.93 -4.86 -31.06
CA GLY A 8 17.18 -5.28 -29.69
C GLY A 8 15.99 -6.13 -29.25
N THR A 9 16.27 -7.41 -29.02
CA THR A 9 15.36 -8.38 -28.41
C THR A 9 14.78 -7.78 -27.14
N GLY A 10 13.45 -7.66 -27.12
CA GLY A 10 12.71 -7.24 -25.95
C GLY A 10 13.13 -8.09 -24.76
N PHE A 11 13.59 -7.42 -23.71
CA PHE A 11 13.67 -7.98 -22.37
C PHE A 11 12.22 -8.11 -21.90
N THR A 12 11.53 -9.15 -22.36
CA THR A 12 10.33 -9.63 -21.68
C THR A 12 10.84 -10.12 -20.33
N ARG A 13 10.77 -9.25 -19.33
CA ARG A 13 10.77 -9.64 -17.93
C ARG A 13 9.73 -10.74 -17.86
N GLU A 14 10.20 -11.98 -17.72
CA GLU A 14 9.35 -13.14 -17.56
C GLU A 14 8.31 -12.76 -16.51
N LEU A 15 7.05 -12.99 -16.85
CA LEU A 15 5.98 -13.00 -15.86
C LEU A 15 6.41 -13.99 -14.78
N GLN A 16 7.04 -13.51 -13.70
CA GLN A 16 6.89 -14.16 -12.40
C GLN A 16 5.38 -14.21 -12.21
N SER A 17 4.83 -15.43 -12.24
CA SER A 17 3.40 -15.67 -12.24
C SER A 17 2.75 -14.84 -11.14
N ALA A 18 2.06 -13.76 -11.52
CA ALA A 18 1.21 -13.02 -10.61
C ALA A 18 0.28 -14.05 -9.96
N MET A 19 0.23 -14.06 -8.63
CA MET A 19 -0.65 -14.99 -7.93
C MET A 19 -2.09 -14.73 -8.38
N GLU A 20 -2.79 -15.78 -8.81
CA GLU A 20 -4.21 -15.66 -9.17
C GLU A 20 -5.01 -15.17 -7.96
N LEU A 21 -5.81 -14.11 -8.16
CA LEU A 21 -6.50 -13.41 -7.07
C LEU A 21 -7.36 -14.34 -6.20
N ASP A 22 -7.99 -15.36 -6.77
CA ASP A 22 -8.80 -16.30 -5.98
C ASP A 22 -7.96 -17.18 -5.07
N LYS A 23 -6.78 -17.63 -5.54
CA LYS A 23 -5.81 -18.33 -4.70
C LYS A 23 -5.29 -17.41 -3.59
N PHE A 24 -5.01 -16.15 -3.93
CA PHE A 24 -4.61 -15.16 -2.95
C PHE A 24 -5.64 -14.98 -1.82
N LYS A 25 -6.94 -14.91 -2.15
CA LYS A 25 -8.00 -14.79 -1.13
C LYS A 25 -8.03 -15.98 -0.17
N GLU A 26 -7.80 -17.19 -0.66
CA GLU A 26 -7.70 -18.40 0.18
C GLU A 26 -6.52 -18.31 1.14
N LEU A 27 -5.35 -17.90 0.63
CA LEU A 27 -4.15 -17.70 1.46
C LEU A 27 -4.33 -16.54 2.46
N HIS A 28 -4.93 -15.44 2.03
CA HIS A 28 -5.21 -14.30 2.89
C HIS A 28 -6.13 -14.69 4.06
N ALA A 29 -7.17 -15.49 3.82
CA ALA A 29 -8.02 -16.00 4.90
C ALA A 29 -7.27 -16.85 5.93
N ARG A 30 -6.16 -17.49 5.51
CA ARG A 30 -5.31 -18.32 6.36
C ARG A 30 -4.20 -17.53 7.08
N PHE A 31 -3.63 -16.54 6.41
CA PHE A 31 -2.37 -15.90 6.84
C PHE A 31 -2.49 -14.44 7.28
N SER A 32 -3.65 -13.78 7.12
CA SER A 32 -3.83 -12.37 7.52
C SER A 32 -4.12 -12.14 9.02
N GLY A 33 -4.27 -13.21 9.81
CA GLY A 33 -4.53 -13.14 11.26
C GLY A 33 -3.27 -12.98 12.11
N GLU A 34 -3.43 -12.92 13.44
CA GLU A 34 -2.32 -12.75 14.39
C GLU A 34 -1.48 -14.02 14.59
N GLU A 35 -0.19 -13.80 14.88
CA GLU A 35 0.91 -14.73 15.16
C GLU A 35 0.79 -16.13 14.53
N LEU A 36 1.42 -16.28 13.36
CA LEU A 36 1.61 -17.57 12.72
C LEU A 36 2.86 -18.29 13.30
N PRO A 37 2.86 -19.63 13.38
CA PRO A 37 4.06 -20.39 13.72
C PRO A 37 5.23 -20.07 12.80
N GLU A 38 6.46 -20.07 13.32
CA GLU A 38 7.68 -19.78 12.56
C GLU A 38 7.81 -20.70 11.33
N GLU A 39 7.43 -21.98 11.47
CA GLU A 39 7.48 -22.94 10.38
C GLU A 39 6.52 -22.59 9.23
N VAL A 40 5.40 -21.94 9.55
CA VAL A 40 4.45 -21.44 8.54
C VAL A 40 5.02 -20.21 7.86
N MET A 41 5.58 -19.27 8.63
CA MET A 41 6.20 -18.06 8.07
C MET A 41 7.43 -18.36 7.21
N ALA A 42 8.14 -19.45 7.49
CA ALA A 42 9.27 -19.92 6.69
C ALA A 42 8.87 -20.75 5.45
N SER A 43 7.57 -20.97 5.21
CA SER A 43 7.11 -21.77 4.09
C SER A 43 7.06 -20.97 2.78
N GLU A 44 7.36 -21.64 1.65
CA GLU A 44 7.24 -21.05 0.30
C GLU A 44 5.82 -20.53 0.00
N GLU A 45 4.79 -21.13 0.61
CA GLU A 45 3.40 -20.72 0.43
C GLU A 45 3.12 -19.37 1.12
N TYR A 46 3.68 -19.15 2.30
CA TYR A 46 3.59 -17.87 3.00
C TYR A 46 4.42 -16.79 2.31
N GLU A 47 5.63 -17.12 1.85
CA GLU A 47 6.46 -16.22 1.06
C GLU A 47 5.71 -15.74 -0.19
N ALA A 48 5.14 -16.67 -0.97
CA ALA A 48 4.34 -16.32 -2.15
C ALA A 48 3.13 -15.44 -1.80
N TYR A 49 2.48 -15.67 -0.64
CA TYR A 49 1.39 -14.82 -0.17
C TYR A 49 1.87 -13.40 0.16
N VAL A 50 2.99 -13.27 0.89
CA VAL A 50 3.59 -11.98 1.23
C VAL A 50 4.00 -11.23 -0.03
N ASP A 51 4.63 -11.90 -0.99
CA ASP A 51 4.99 -11.31 -2.28
C ASP A 51 3.75 -10.82 -3.03
N ALA A 52 2.67 -11.60 -3.05
CA ALA A 52 1.41 -11.18 -3.67
C ALA A 52 0.81 -9.94 -2.99
N VAL A 53 0.86 -9.84 -1.66
CA VAL A 53 0.40 -8.62 -0.94
C VAL A 53 1.20 -7.38 -1.35
N HIS A 54 2.51 -7.51 -1.57
CA HIS A 54 3.40 -6.36 -1.76
C HIS A 54 3.67 -5.99 -3.22
N GLU A 55 3.68 -6.97 -4.11
CA GLU A 55 4.13 -6.81 -5.49
C GLU A 55 2.99 -6.88 -6.51
N ASP A 56 1.86 -7.52 -6.18
CA ASP A 56 0.70 -7.61 -7.05
C ASP A 56 -0.36 -6.55 -6.70
N GLU A 57 -0.65 -5.66 -7.65
CA GLU A 57 -1.59 -4.55 -7.44
C GLU A 57 -3.01 -5.04 -7.12
N ALA A 58 -3.48 -6.13 -7.75
CA ALA A 58 -4.84 -6.62 -7.54
C ALA A 58 -4.99 -7.24 -6.15
N CYS A 59 -4.00 -8.03 -5.72
CA CYS A 59 -3.94 -8.63 -4.39
C CYS A 59 -3.81 -7.55 -3.30
N TYR A 60 -2.89 -6.60 -3.46
CA TYR A 60 -2.75 -5.45 -2.57
C TYR A 60 -4.06 -4.67 -2.42
N ASN A 61 -4.67 -4.29 -3.55
CA ASN A 61 -5.89 -3.49 -3.55
C ASN A 61 -7.05 -4.23 -2.89
N TRP A 62 -7.19 -5.53 -3.14
CA TRP A 62 -8.23 -6.34 -2.53
C TRP A 62 -8.04 -6.46 -1.01
N ALA A 63 -6.85 -6.87 -0.56
CA ALA A 63 -6.56 -7.06 0.87
C ALA A 63 -6.74 -5.76 1.65
N THR A 64 -6.26 -4.66 1.08
CA THR A 64 -6.39 -3.34 1.70
C THR A 64 -7.84 -2.88 1.74
N ALA A 65 -8.62 -3.07 0.67
CA ALA A 65 -10.05 -2.76 0.68
C ALA A 65 -10.81 -3.55 1.76
N GLU A 66 -10.55 -4.86 1.91
CA GLU A 66 -11.18 -5.67 2.95
C GLU A 66 -10.83 -5.18 4.35
N LYS A 67 -9.55 -4.84 4.61
CA LYS A 67 -9.09 -4.24 5.86
C LYS A 67 -9.79 -2.91 6.16
N LEU A 68 -9.83 -1.99 5.19
CA LEU A 68 -10.42 -0.67 5.41
C LEU A 68 -11.94 -0.73 5.59
N LYS A 69 -12.63 -1.62 4.86
CA LYS A 69 -14.08 -1.86 5.03
C LYS A 69 -14.41 -2.42 6.39
N SER A 70 -13.65 -3.38 6.90
CA SER A 70 -13.92 -4.00 8.21
C SER A 70 -13.78 -2.99 9.36
N GLN A 71 -12.99 -1.94 9.15
CA GLN A 71 -12.78 -0.83 10.09
C GLN A 71 -13.71 0.37 9.82
N GLY A 72 -14.62 0.28 8.84
CA GLY A 72 -15.56 1.37 8.51
C GLY A 72 -14.91 2.61 7.91
N PHE A 73 -13.69 2.50 7.37
CA PHE A 73 -12.95 3.62 6.80
C PHE A 73 -13.40 3.92 5.36
N ASP A 74 -13.74 5.18 5.08
CA ASP A 74 -14.20 5.64 3.76
C ASP A 74 -13.03 5.85 2.79
N TYR A 75 -12.47 4.74 2.31
CA TYR A 75 -11.29 4.73 1.44
C TYR A 75 -11.58 5.23 0.01
N GLU A 76 -12.85 5.28 -0.42
CA GLU A 76 -13.23 5.71 -1.77
C GLU A 76 -13.05 7.21 -1.99
N ARG A 77 -12.92 7.99 -0.91
CA ARG A 77 -12.62 9.44 -0.99
C ARG A 77 -11.18 9.75 -1.41
N TYR A 78 -10.31 8.76 -1.43
CA TYR A 78 -8.89 8.94 -1.74
C TYR A 78 -8.60 8.58 -3.20
N CYS A 79 -7.61 9.25 -3.79
CA CYS A 79 -7.28 9.10 -5.21
C CYS A 79 -6.68 7.74 -5.58
N CYS A 80 -6.19 6.97 -4.60
CA CYS A 80 -5.68 5.61 -4.79
C CYS A 80 -5.64 4.86 -3.46
N MET A 81 -5.59 3.53 -3.54
CA MET A 81 -5.58 2.65 -2.36
C MET A 81 -4.39 2.93 -1.44
N MET A 82 -3.19 3.11 -2.01
CA MET A 82 -1.99 3.45 -1.23
C MET A 82 -2.17 4.70 -0.36
N LEU A 83 -2.85 5.73 -0.85
CA LEU A 83 -3.06 6.94 -0.06
C LEU A 83 -4.06 6.68 1.07
N ALA A 84 -5.15 5.97 0.78
CA ALA A 84 -6.14 5.59 1.78
C ALA A 84 -5.53 4.75 2.90
N ASP A 85 -4.72 3.74 2.54
CA ASP A 85 -4.04 2.85 3.46
C ASP A 85 -3.07 3.59 4.39
N LYS A 86 -2.29 4.52 3.83
CA LYS A 86 -1.28 5.26 4.58
C LYS A 86 -1.87 6.36 5.46
N VAL A 87 -2.98 6.97 5.04
CA VAL A 87 -3.77 7.83 5.93
C VAL A 87 -4.46 7.01 7.01
N PHE A 88 -4.99 5.83 6.71
CA PHE A 88 -5.58 4.97 7.74
C PHE A 88 -4.54 4.57 8.80
N GLN A 89 -3.33 4.19 8.38
CA GLN A 89 -2.21 3.86 9.29
C GLN A 89 -1.77 5.04 10.16
N SER A 90 -2.07 6.27 9.76
CA SER A 90 -1.74 7.46 10.55
C SER A 90 -2.71 7.73 11.69
N LEU A 91 -3.84 7.04 11.74
CA LEU A 91 -4.88 7.23 12.74
C LEU A 91 -4.76 6.22 13.89
N ASP A 92 -5.14 6.64 15.09
CA ASP A 92 -5.34 5.74 16.24
C ASP A 92 -6.78 5.18 16.27
N GLU A 93 -7.12 4.48 17.36
CA GLU A 93 -8.43 3.86 17.58
C GLU A 93 -9.57 4.89 17.67
N GLU A 94 -9.26 6.14 18.03
CA GLU A 94 -10.23 7.24 18.11
C GLU A 94 -10.37 7.97 16.76
N GLY A 95 -9.55 7.61 15.77
CA GLY A 95 -9.48 8.28 14.47
C GLY A 95 -8.62 9.53 14.48
N GLU A 96 -7.79 9.72 15.51
CA GLU A 96 -6.91 10.86 15.68
C GLU A 96 -5.50 10.57 15.15
N THR A 97 -4.78 11.63 14.77
CA THR A 97 -3.43 11.46 14.19
C THR A 97 -2.40 11.01 15.23
N ARG A 98 -1.62 9.98 14.89
CA ARG A 98 -0.50 9.46 15.68
C ARG A 98 0.79 10.29 15.49
N TYR A 99 0.80 11.53 15.99
CA TYR A 99 1.90 12.49 15.76
C TYR A 99 3.30 12.05 16.21
N GLY A 100 3.41 11.13 17.17
CA GLY A 100 4.69 10.65 17.71
C GLY A 100 5.18 9.34 17.11
N ASP A 101 4.45 8.75 16.16
CA ASP A 101 4.79 7.45 15.59
C ASP A 101 5.67 7.60 14.33
N PRO A 102 6.94 7.17 14.37
CA PRO A 102 7.85 7.25 13.21
C PRO A 102 7.38 6.42 12.01
N GLU A 103 6.45 5.47 12.17
CA GLU A 103 5.87 4.69 11.09
C GLU A 103 4.85 5.48 10.27
N VAL A 104 4.38 6.63 10.77
CA VAL A 104 3.47 7.50 10.04
C VAL A 104 4.23 8.27 8.96
N ILE A 105 3.98 7.89 7.71
CA ILE A 105 4.63 8.50 6.54
C ILE A 105 3.82 9.64 5.91
N ILE A 106 2.49 9.63 6.07
CA ILE A 106 1.58 10.64 5.54
C ILE A 106 0.37 10.73 6.47
N ASN A 107 -0.21 11.92 6.58
CA ASN A 107 -1.47 12.12 7.28
C ASN A 107 -2.32 13.18 6.56
N LYS A 108 -3.61 13.26 6.91
CA LYS A 108 -4.57 14.26 6.49
C LYS A 108 -5.04 15.10 7.69
N TRP A 109 -4.93 16.42 7.59
CA TRP A 109 -5.37 17.38 8.62
C TRP A 109 -6.79 17.89 8.34
N ASP A 110 -7.41 18.50 9.36
CA ASP A 110 -8.79 19.03 9.34
C ASP A 110 -9.09 19.97 8.17
N GLU A 111 -8.09 20.69 7.69
CA GLU A 111 -8.18 21.61 6.54
C GLU A 111 -8.15 20.90 5.17
N GLY A 112 -8.20 19.57 5.15
CA GLY A 112 -8.07 18.76 3.94
C GLY A 112 -6.64 18.65 3.41
N LEU A 113 -5.65 19.16 4.16
CA LEU A 113 -4.24 19.13 3.78
C LEU A 113 -3.64 17.74 4.01
N TYR A 114 -2.86 17.28 3.05
CA TYR A 114 -2.03 16.09 3.20
C TYR A 114 -0.58 16.51 3.43
N GLY A 115 0.14 15.78 4.27
CA GLY A 115 1.54 16.08 4.51
C GLY A 115 2.29 14.92 5.14
N ILE A 116 3.62 15.03 5.06
CA ILE A 116 4.56 14.15 5.73
C ILE A 116 4.80 14.73 7.12
N PRO A 117 4.44 14.04 8.21
CA PRO A 117 4.70 14.51 9.56
C PRO A 117 6.21 14.68 9.81
N ILE A 118 6.57 15.71 10.58
CA ILE A 118 7.93 15.90 11.08
C ILE A 118 7.97 15.35 12.51
N HIS A 119 8.79 14.32 12.73
CA HIS A 119 8.93 13.64 14.03
C HIS A 119 9.85 14.42 14.98
N ASP A 120 9.53 15.68 15.23
CA ASP A 120 10.25 16.57 16.17
C ASP A 120 9.55 16.71 17.54
N GLY A 121 8.46 15.96 17.74
CA GLY A 121 7.62 16.01 18.93
C GLY A 121 6.51 17.07 18.87
N GLY A 122 6.33 17.76 17.73
CA GLY A 122 5.23 18.69 17.47
C GLY A 122 4.27 18.20 16.37
N ALA A 123 3.28 19.05 16.03
CA ALA A 123 2.32 18.81 14.94
C ALA A 123 2.78 19.40 13.60
N SER A 124 4.10 19.43 13.38
CA SER A 124 4.72 20.01 12.18
C SER A 124 4.63 19.04 10.99
N MET A 125 4.48 19.55 9.77
CA MET A 125 4.46 18.73 8.56
C MET A 125 5.05 19.43 7.34
N VAL A 126 5.48 18.63 6.37
CA VAL A 126 5.73 19.06 5.00
C VAL A 126 4.47 18.80 4.16
N VAL A 127 3.77 19.86 3.78
CA VAL A 127 2.56 19.77 2.94
C VAL A 127 2.91 19.19 1.57
N ILE A 128 2.11 18.23 1.11
CA ILE A 128 2.21 17.69 -0.25
C ILE A 128 0.96 18.05 -1.06
N ASN A 129 1.17 18.43 -2.33
CA ASN A 129 0.09 18.83 -3.23
C ASN A 129 -0.27 17.76 -4.26
N TYR A 130 0.51 16.67 -4.31
CA TYR A 130 0.35 15.58 -5.26
C TYR A 130 0.55 14.26 -4.52
N CYS A 131 -0.29 13.27 -4.83
CA CYS A 131 -0.15 11.93 -4.30
C CYS A 131 1.20 11.33 -4.76
N PRO A 132 2.06 10.85 -3.84
CA PRO A 132 3.35 10.26 -4.19
C PRO A 132 3.23 8.98 -5.02
N TRP A 133 2.08 8.29 -4.93
CA TRP A 133 1.87 6.99 -5.57
C TRP A 133 1.20 7.08 -6.94
N CYS A 134 0.13 7.88 -7.09
CA CYS A 134 -0.60 7.97 -8.37
C CYS A 134 -0.45 9.32 -9.08
N GLY A 135 0.25 10.30 -8.48
CA GLY A 135 0.46 11.62 -9.08
C GLY A 135 -0.79 12.51 -9.15
N HIS A 136 -1.93 12.08 -8.58
CA HIS A 136 -3.14 12.90 -8.54
C HIS A 136 -2.91 14.16 -7.72
N ARG A 137 -3.43 15.30 -8.18
CA ARG A 137 -3.37 16.55 -7.43
C ARG A 137 -4.30 16.46 -6.23
N LEU A 138 -3.76 16.55 -5.03
CA LEU A 138 -4.54 16.56 -3.80
C LEU A 138 -5.15 17.95 -3.68
N SER A 139 -6.46 18.05 -3.95
CA SER A 139 -7.20 19.29 -3.76
C SER A 139 -7.31 19.62 -2.27
N LYS A 140 -7.36 20.91 -1.96
CA LYS A 140 -7.94 21.38 -0.70
C LYS A 140 -9.45 21.17 -0.71
#